data_AF-A0A358N422-F1
#
_entry.id   AF-A0A358N422-F1
#
_cell.length_a   1.000
_cell.length_b   1.000
_cell.length_c   1.000
_cell.angle_alpha   90.00
_cell.angle_beta   90.00
_cell.angle_gamma   90.00
#
_symmetry.space_group_name_H-M   'P 1'
#
loop_
_entity.id
_entity.type
_entity.pdbx_description
1 polymer ?
#
loop_
_entity_poly.entity_id
_entity_poly.type
_entity_poly.pdbx_seq_one_letter_code
_entity_poly.pdbx_strand_id
1 'polypeptide(L)'
;MPHLPDEIRQALEKPDGISEETMQPLAERFDDEVRAVNERLNEAVALLRKNLRSEAIQAANRRPNAMEAAASLDFPELPEWEEILQFLGIGVPQRLDQDKVQQLNEAIVEGQPIEELLKQHRRLAIAKAPLSWRPKVLRRIAEVDEMNPIWLEDIESYEVARSKTLADEVNAAIKSSDHPTIERLYAEFTKTSWVTPPPQKLVDSLKRAISQRQIDAQLTALKQTAERLHAAFSEFNESAARSLSTQWQNQCQSFGKTVPSDLLEEVEPAITWLAELDSYAAVAQARDKALVELESTLDARRDLPALQKAFTRASGFDEPVPQALEQSFRTSVQEIQLAGKRKTQLRIASIVAATLLVAGAVAFWQYRLLQERRITQAVTQFSSLVDA
;
A
#
# COMPACT_ATOMS: atom_id res chain seq x y z
N MET A 1 56.19 -36.53 20.29
CA MET A 1 56.79 -36.43 21.63
C MET A 1 55.63 -36.51 22.59
N PRO A 2 55.64 -37.40 23.60
CA PRO A 2 54.60 -37.33 24.64
C PRO A 2 54.59 -35.92 25.23
N HIS A 3 53.39 -35.35 25.41
CA HIS A 3 53.23 -34.05 26.05
C HIS A 3 53.61 -34.22 27.54
N LEU A 4 54.28 -33.24 28.15
CA LEU A 4 54.70 -33.30 29.55
C LEU A 4 53.56 -33.69 30.53
N PRO A 5 52.31 -33.23 30.36
CA PRO A 5 51.14 -33.72 31.10
C PRO A 5 50.88 -35.24 30.96
N ASP A 6 51.15 -35.84 29.81
CA ASP A 6 51.00 -37.29 29.60
C ASP A 6 52.12 -38.07 30.29
N GLU A 7 53.34 -37.50 30.38
CA GLU A 7 54.44 -38.08 31.16
C GLU A 7 54.12 -38.06 32.66
N ILE A 8 53.51 -36.97 33.14
CA ILE A 8 53.03 -36.84 34.53
C ILE A 8 51.91 -37.86 34.79
N ARG A 9 50.91 -37.98 33.92
CA ARG A 9 49.83 -38.97 34.06
C ARG A 9 50.37 -40.40 34.08
N GLN A 10 51.31 -40.74 33.20
CA GLN A 10 51.95 -42.05 33.18
C GLN A 10 52.80 -42.33 34.43
N ALA A 11 53.37 -41.30 35.06
CA ALA A 11 54.09 -41.44 36.33
C ALA A 11 53.11 -41.69 37.50
N LEU A 12 51.94 -41.04 37.49
CA LEU A 12 50.90 -41.23 38.50
C LEU A 12 50.23 -42.62 38.43
N GLU A 13 50.09 -43.20 37.24
CA GLU A 13 49.47 -44.53 37.06
C GLU A 13 50.41 -45.71 37.43
N LYS A 14 51.72 -45.47 37.52
CA LYS A 14 52.71 -46.52 37.80
C LYS A 14 52.89 -46.73 39.31
N PRO A 15 52.87 -47.99 39.81
CA PRO A 15 53.09 -48.28 41.24
C PRO A 15 54.41 -47.75 41.83
N ASP A 16 55.48 -47.74 41.04
CA ASP A 16 56.80 -47.19 41.43
C ASP A 16 57.03 -45.74 40.96
N GLY A 17 56.02 -45.15 40.30
CA GLY A 17 56.15 -43.83 39.66
C GLY A 17 56.07 -42.66 40.65
N ILE A 18 55.49 -42.88 41.83
CA ILE A 18 55.40 -41.88 42.91
C ILE A 18 56.67 -41.98 43.78
N SER A 19 57.81 -41.56 43.21
CA SER A 19 59.11 -41.47 43.88
C SER A 19 59.76 -40.11 43.64
N GLU A 20 60.57 -39.65 44.60
CA GLU A 20 61.27 -38.36 44.49
C GLU A 20 62.16 -38.29 43.23
N GLU A 21 62.87 -39.38 42.92
CA GLU A 21 63.74 -39.50 41.74
C GLU A 21 62.99 -39.34 40.40
N THR A 22 61.70 -39.69 40.37
CA THR A 22 60.86 -39.60 39.15
C THR A 22 60.09 -38.28 39.10
N MET A 23 59.58 -37.81 40.23
CA MET A 23 58.70 -36.64 40.29
C MET A 23 59.46 -35.31 40.27
N GLN A 24 60.67 -35.24 40.82
CA GLN A 24 61.47 -34.01 40.81
C GLN A 24 61.82 -33.50 39.39
N PRO A 25 62.35 -34.32 38.45
CA PRO A 25 62.64 -33.84 37.10
C PRO A 25 61.38 -33.48 36.30
N LEU A 26 60.22 -34.06 36.61
CA LEU A 26 58.94 -33.70 36.00
C LEU A 26 58.44 -32.35 36.53
N ALA A 27 58.57 -32.10 37.84
CA ALA A 27 58.22 -30.83 38.47
C ALA A 27 59.06 -29.66 37.94
N GLU A 28 60.38 -29.85 37.80
CA GLU A 28 61.30 -28.83 37.24
C GLU A 28 60.95 -28.49 35.78
N ARG A 29 60.71 -29.51 34.94
CA ARG A 29 60.30 -29.30 33.54
C ARG A 29 58.95 -28.59 33.43
N PHE A 30 58.01 -28.92 34.30
CA PHE A 30 56.68 -28.29 34.32
C PHE A 30 56.77 -26.83 34.74
N ASP A 31 57.56 -26.51 35.78
CA ASP A 31 57.76 -25.14 36.22
C ASP A 31 58.39 -24.25 35.13
N ASP A 32 59.39 -24.77 34.42
CA ASP A 32 60.04 -24.06 33.32
C ASP A 32 59.08 -23.82 32.13
N GLU A 33 58.23 -24.80 31.79
CA GLU A 33 57.20 -24.64 30.75
C GLU A 33 56.12 -23.62 31.15
N VAL A 34 55.62 -23.68 32.39
CA VAL A 34 54.64 -22.71 32.90
C VAL A 34 55.23 -21.30 32.94
N ARG A 35 56.48 -21.14 33.37
CA ARG A 35 57.17 -19.85 33.39
C ARG A 35 57.27 -19.23 31.99
N ALA A 36 57.68 -20.03 31.01
CA ALA A 36 57.79 -19.57 29.62
C ALA A 36 56.43 -19.17 29.02
N VAL A 37 55.34 -19.87 29.38
CA VAL A 37 53.98 -19.50 28.95
C VAL A 37 53.52 -18.21 29.63
N ASN A 38 53.71 -18.08 30.94
CA ASN A 38 53.34 -16.88 31.70
C ASN A 38 54.07 -15.62 31.22
N GLU A 39 55.35 -15.71 30.86
CA GLU A 39 56.10 -14.60 30.26
C GLU A 39 55.47 -14.11 28.95
N ARG A 40 55.04 -15.03 28.06
CA ARG A 40 54.37 -14.66 26.80
C ARG A 40 52.98 -14.08 27.02
N LEU A 41 52.23 -14.61 27.98
CA LEU A 41 50.94 -14.05 28.37
C LEU A 41 51.09 -12.63 28.90
N ASN A 42 52.16 -12.33 29.66
CA ASN A 42 52.48 -10.97 30.11
C ASN A 42 52.72 -10.01 28.95
N GLU A 43 53.52 -10.43 27.95
CA GLU A 43 53.78 -9.62 26.76
C GLU A 43 52.50 -9.33 25.96
N ALA A 44 51.67 -10.35 25.74
CA ALA A 44 50.42 -10.22 25.00
C ALA A 44 49.41 -9.30 25.74
N VAL A 45 49.23 -9.48 27.06
CA VAL A 45 48.35 -8.64 27.86
C VAL A 45 48.87 -7.20 27.96
N ALA A 46 50.18 -6.98 27.97
CA ALA A 46 50.76 -5.63 27.91
C ALA A 46 50.42 -4.91 26.58
N LEU A 47 50.29 -5.65 25.48
CA LEU A 47 49.83 -5.11 24.18
C LEU A 47 48.32 -4.84 24.19
N LEU A 48 47.52 -5.71 24.80
CA LEU A 48 46.08 -5.47 25.01
C LEU A 48 45.83 -4.18 25.80
N ARG A 49 46.59 -3.94 26.87
CA ARG A 49 46.52 -2.69 27.68
C ARG A 49 46.88 -1.43 26.89
N LYS A 50 47.59 -1.57 25.77
CA LYS A 50 47.94 -0.48 24.84
C LYS A 50 46.94 -0.36 23.67
N ASN A 51 45.82 -1.08 23.72
CA ASN A 51 44.83 -1.20 22.64
C ASN A 51 45.38 -1.77 21.31
N LEU A 52 46.50 -2.48 21.36
CA LEU A 52 47.12 -3.13 20.20
C LEU A 52 46.65 -4.59 20.10
N ARG A 53 45.35 -4.78 19.82
CA ARG A 53 44.68 -6.09 19.87
C ARG A 53 45.26 -7.10 18.87
N SER A 54 45.58 -6.66 17.64
CA SER A 54 46.12 -7.54 16.60
C SER A 54 47.53 -8.03 16.95
N GLU A 55 48.36 -7.14 17.50
CA GLU A 55 49.72 -7.41 17.93
C GLU A 55 49.75 -8.32 19.15
N ALA A 56 48.81 -8.15 20.09
CA ALA A 56 48.64 -9.04 21.24
C ALA A 56 48.33 -10.48 20.82
N ILE A 57 47.39 -10.67 19.89
CA ILE A 57 47.03 -11.99 19.35
C ILE A 57 48.21 -12.60 18.59
N GLN A 58 48.94 -11.80 17.82
CA GLN A 58 50.13 -12.26 17.11
C GLN A 58 51.27 -12.67 18.06
N ALA A 59 51.48 -11.92 19.15
CA ALA A 59 52.46 -12.24 20.18
C ALA A 59 52.15 -13.59 20.84
N ALA A 60 50.88 -13.86 21.13
CA ALA A 60 50.43 -15.13 21.70
C ALA A 60 50.55 -16.33 20.73
N ASN A 61 50.30 -16.10 19.43
CA ASN A 61 50.37 -17.14 18.39
C ASN A 61 51.81 -17.42 17.89
N ARG A 62 52.83 -16.70 18.39
CA ARG A 62 54.22 -16.98 18.05
C ARG A 62 54.60 -18.36 18.57
N ARG A 63 55.23 -19.18 17.73
CA ARG A 63 55.59 -20.55 18.13
C ARG A 63 56.63 -20.58 19.26
N PRO A 64 56.46 -21.46 20.27
CA PRO A 64 55.27 -22.29 20.52
C PRO A 64 54.07 -21.45 21.01
N ASN A 65 52.89 -21.73 20.44
CA ASN A 65 51.66 -20.98 20.70
C ASN A 65 51.35 -20.98 22.20
N ALA A 66 51.30 -19.80 22.80
CA ALA A 66 51.11 -19.65 24.24
C ALA A 66 49.73 -20.14 24.70
N MET A 67 48.70 -20.04 23.85
CA MET A 67 47.34 -20.49 24.16
C MET A 67 47.19 -22.01 24.06
N GLU A 68 47.82 -22.62 23.06
CA GLU A 68 47.87 -24.09 22.94
C GLU A 68 48.70 -24.70 24.07
N ALA A 69 49.83 -24.07 24.43
CA ALA A 69 50.66 -24.49 25.54
C ALA A 69 49.94 -24.34 26.89
N ALA A 70 49.27 -23.20 27.13
CA ALA A 70 48.41 -22.97 28.28
C ALA A 70 47.33 -24.05 28.42
N ALA A 71 46.61 -24.36 27.33
CA ALA A 71 45.58 -25.40 27.33
C ALA A 71 46.14 -26.81 27.57
N SER A 72 47.38 -27.07 27.17
CA SER A 72 48.03 -28.37 27.44
C SER A 72 48.49 -28.51 28.89
N LEU A 73 48.97 -27.43 29.51
CA LEU A 73 49.47 -27.43 30.89
C LEU A 73 48.35 -27.41 31.94
N ASP A 74 47.12 -27.11 31.52
CA ASP A 74 45.91 -27.15 32.35
C ASP A 74 45.21 -28.51 32.21
N PHE A 75 45.56 -29.46 33.08
CA PHE A 75 45.03 -30.84 33.06
C PHE A 75 44.35 -31.25 34.38
N PRO A 76 43.38 -32.18 34.36
CA PRO A 76 42.55 -32.49 35.53
C PRO A 76 43.30 -33.04 36.73
N GLU A 77 44.36 -33.81 36.49
CA GLU A 77 45.17 -34.46 37.53
C GLU A 77 46.19 -33.51 38.19
N LEU A 78 46.26 -32.24 37.76
CA LEU A 78 47.22 -31.25 38.27
C LEU A 78 47.11 -31.02 39.79
N PRO A 79 45.91 -30.86 40.40
CA PRO A 79 45.80 -30.66 41.85
C PRO A 79 46.25 -31.88 42.65
N GLU A 80 45.94 -33.08 42.17
CA GLU A 80 46.37 -34.34 42.80
C GLU A 80 47.90 -34.51 42.72
N TRP A 81 48.49 -34.13 41.59
CA TRP A 81 49.94 -34.12 41.42
C TRP A 81 50.63 -33.10 42.33
N GLU A 82 50.09 -31.89 42.47
CA GLU A 82 50.61 -30.88 43.41
C GLU A 82 50.60 -31.39 44.86
N GLU A 83 49.55 -32.09 45.28
CA GLU A 83 49.46 -32.71 46.62
C GLU A 83 50.53 -33.80 46.81
N ILE A 84 50.79 -34.61 45.78
CA ILE A 84 51.84 -35.64 45.79
C ILE A 84 53.24 -35.01 45.86
N LEU A 85 53.50 -33.95 45.10
CA LEU A 85 54.77 -33.21 45.17
C LEU A 85 55.00 -32.63 46.56
N GLN A 86 53.95 -32.05 47.17
CA GLN A 86 54.01 -31.53 48.53
C GLN A 86 54.27 -32.63 49.56
N PHE A 87 53.64 -33.81 49.41
CA PHE A 87 53.87 -34.97 50.26
C PHE A 87 55.30 -35.49 50.18
N LEU A 88 55.90 -35.47 49.00
CA LEU A 88 57.30 -35.87 48.76
C LEU A 88 58.33 -34.78 49.16
N GLY A 89 57.89 -33.60 49.59
CA GLY A 89 58.78 -32.47 49.94
C GLY A 89 59.40 -31.77 48.73
N ILE A 90 58.89 -32.02 47.52
CA ILE A 90 59.31 -31.38 46.28
C ILE A 90 58.61 -30.01 46.20
N GLY A 91 59.34 -28.99 45.72
CA GLY A 91 58.76 -27.67 45.51
C GLY A 91 57.59 -27.71 44.53
N VAL A 92 56.44 -27.17 44.95
CA VAL A 92 55.24 -27.08 44.08
C VAL A 92 55.53 -26.08 42.95
N PRO A 93 55.35 -26.47 41.68
CA PRO A 93 55.55 -25.58 40.53
C PRO A 93 54.63 -24.35 40.55
N GLN A 94 55.01 -23.31 39.79
CA GLN A 94 54.17 -22.15 39.56
C GLN A 94 52.88 -22.52 38.82
N ARG A 95 51.82 -21.74 39.07
CA ARG A 95 50.54 -21.89 38.37
C ARG A 95 50.49 -21.00 37.13
N LEU A 96 49.77 -21.49 36.12
CA LEU A 96 49.42 -20.72 34.94
C LEU A 96 48.53 -19.52 35.34
N ASP A 97 48.80 -18.35 34.76
CA ASP A 97 47.99 -17.15 35.00
C ASP A 97 46.69 -17.20 34.20
N GLN A 98 45.68 -17.84 34.78
CA GLN A 98 44.36 -18.06 34.17
C GLN A 98 43.61 -16.75 33.84
N ASP A 99 43.85 -15.67 34.60
CA ASP A 99 43.25 -14.36 34.32
C ASP A 99 43.78 -13.78 32.99
N LYS A 100 45.08 -13.91 32.74
CA LYS A 100 45.70 -13.47 31.48
C LYS A 100 45.30 -14.34 30.28
N VAL A 101 45.15 -15.66 30.48
CA VAL A 101 44.62 -16.58 29.46
C VAL A 101 43.20 -16.17 29.09
N GLN A 102 42.35 -15.86 30.08
CA GLN A 102 40.98 -15.43 29.86
C GLN A 102 40.91 -14.09 29.09
N GLN A 103 41.64 -13.06 29.53
CA GLN A 103 41.67 -11.75 28.86
C GLN A 103 42.08 -11.85 27.38
N LEU A 104 43.02 -12.74 27.08
CA LEU A 104 43.50 -12.95 25.72
C LEU A 104 42.51 -13.78 24.89
N ASN A 105 41.86 -14.81 25.46
CA ASN A 105 40.78 -15.55 24.81
C ASN A 105 39.61 -14.64 24.45
N GLU A 106 39.19 -13.76 25.36
CA GLU A 106 38.14 -12.77 25.12
C GLU A 106 38.53 -11.85 23.95
N ALA A 107 39.76 -11.32 23.96
CA ALA A 107 40.26 -10.48 22.88
C ALA A 107 40.35 -11.21 21.52
N ILE A 108 40.68 -12.51 21.50
CA ILE A 108 40.69 -13.35 20.30
C ILE A 108 39.26 -13.53 19.77
N VAL A 109 38.31 -13.89 20.64
CA VAL A 109 36.91 -14.11 20.28
C VAL A 109 36.27 -12.82 19.75
N GLU A 110 36.53 -11.68 20.40
CA GLU A 110 36.06 -10.36 19.97
C GLU A 110 36.69 -9.88 18.65
N GLY A 111 37.92 -10.31 18.34
CA GLY A 111 38.68 -9.88 17.15
C GLY A 111 38.40 -10.66 15.86
N GLN A 112 37.75 -11.83 15.93
CA GLN A 112 37.46 -12.66 14.75
C GLN A 112 36.61 -11.96 13.66
N PRO A 113 35.59 -11.14 13.97
CA PRO A 113 34.77 -10.50 12.95
C PRO A 113 35.50 -9.46 12.10
N ILE A 114 36.47 -8.73 12.67
CA ILE A 114 37.21 -7.68 11.95
C ILE A 114 38.32 -8.24 11.06
N GLU A 115 38.97 -9.33 11.48
CA GLU A 115 40.07 -9.92 10.72
C GLU A 115 39.62 -10.43 9.34
N GLU A 116 38.44 -11.04 9.27
CA GLU A 116 37.85 -11.48 8.00
C GLU A 116 37.47 -10.31 7.09
N LEU A 117 36.97 -9.19 7.66
CA LEU A 117 36.71 -7.97 6.91
C LEU A 117 38.00 -7.34 6.37
N LEU A 118 39.07 -7.33 7.15
CA LEU A 118 40.39 -6.84 6.72
C LEU A 118 41.00 -7.73 5.63
N LYS A 119 40.88 -9.06 5.74
CA LYS A 119 41.28 -9.99 4.67
C LYS A 119 40.49 -9.73 3.39
N GLN A 120 39.18 -9.52 3.49
CA GLN A 120 38.33 -9.19 2.36
C GLN A 120 38.73 -7.85 1.72
N HIS A 121 38.99 -6.82 2.52
CA HIS A 121 39.44 -5.52 2.03
C HIS A 121 40.80 -5.62 1.29
N ARG A 122 41.78 -6.36 1.86
CA ARG A 122 43.08 -6.62 1.22
C ARG A 122 42.93 -7.36 -0.11
N ARG A 123 42.07 -8.38 -0.18
CA ARG A 123 41.76 -9.12 -1.42
C ARG A 123 41.20 -8.18 -2.50
N LEU A 124 40.23 -7.33 -2.15
CA LEU A 124 39.65 -6.37 -3.09
C LEU A 124 40.66 -5.32 -3.57
N ALA A 125 41.59 -4.91 -2.70
CA ALA A 125 42.67 -4.00 -3.06
C ALA A 125 43.64 -4.61 -4.07
N ILE A 126 44.10 -5.84 -3.83
CA ILE A 126 45.00 -6.59 -4.73
C ILE A 126 44.34 -6.84 -6.08
N ALA A 127 43.05 -7.21 -6.07
CA ALA A 127 42.27 -7.47 -7.28
C ALA A 127 41.91 -6.19 -8.06
N LYS A 128 42.27 -5.00 -7.58
CA LYS A 128 41.86 -3.69 -8.14
C LYS A 128 40.35 -3.64 -8.40
N ALA A 129 39.56 -4.14 -7.44
CA ALA A 129 38.11 -4.20 -7.56
C ALA A 129 37.50 -2.80 -7.78
N PRO A 130 36.35 -2.69 -8.48
CA PRO A 130 35.69 -1.42 -8.72
C PRO A 130 35.44 -0.61 -7.44
N LEU A 131 35.54 0.71 -7.55
CA LEU A 131 35.37 1.65 -6.43
C LEU A 131 33.95 1.60 -5.80
N SER A 132 32.99 0.95 -6.43
CA SER A 132 31.65 0.72 -5.85
C SER A 132 31.63 -0.42 -4.80
N TRP A 133 32.68 -1.23 -4.72
CA TRP A 133 32.73 -2.43 -3.84
C TRP A 133 33.59 -2.19 -2.60
N ARG A 134 34.74 -1.53 -2.76
CA ARG A 134 35.72 -1.33 -1.67
C ARG A 134 35.19 -0.48 -0.49
N PRO A 135 34.47 0.63 -0.71
CA PRO A 135 33.91 1.44 0.36
C PRO A 135 32.85 0.71 1.19
N LYS A 136 32.18 -0.31 0.62
CA LYS A 136 31.19 -1.10 1.37
C LYS A 136 31.85 -1.93 2.47
N VAL A 137 33.01 -2.53 2.16
CA VAL A 137 33.78 -3.30 3.14
C VAL A 137 34.45 -2.36 4.14
N LEU A 138 34.97 -1.20 3.69
CA LEU A 138 35.56 -0.19 4.57
C LEU A 138 34.56 0.39 5.57
N ARG A 139 33.31 0.71 5.16
CA ARG A 139 32.27 1.16 6.10
C ARG A 139 31.96 0.13 7.17
N ARG A 140 31.92 -1.15 6.80
CA ARG A 140 31.71 -2.24 7.76
C ARG A 140 32.92 -2.44 8.70
N ILE A 141 34.14 -2.16 8.23
CA ILE A 141 35.32 -2.11 9.10
C ILE A 141 35.20 -0.93 10.07
N ALA A 142 34.81 0.26 9.59
CA ALA A 142 34.63 1.44 10.42
C ALA A 142 33.52 1.28 11.48
N GLU A 143 32.46 0.53 11.18
CA GLU A 143 31.40 0.17 12.14
C GLU A 143 31.90 -0.78 13.24
N VAL A 144 32.89 -1.63 12.96
CA VAL A 144 33.43 -2.59 13.93
C VAL A 144 34.62 -2.00 14.69
N ASP A 145 35.36 -1.07 14.09
CA ASP A 145 36.51 -0.35 14.66
C ASP A 145 36.25 1.16 14.68
N GLU A 146 35.21 1.57 15.40
CA GLU A 146 34.76 2.98 15.49
C GLU A 146 35.82 3.91 16.10
N MET A 147 36.77 3.37 16.86
CA MET A 147 37.80 4.15 17.56
C MET A 147 38.97 4.56 16.66
N ASN A 148 39.03 4.05 15.42
CA ASN A 148 40.12 4.33 14.50
C ASN A 148 39.70 5.32 13.40
N PRO A 149 40.15 6.59 13.45
CA PRO A 149 39.72 7.63 12.51
C PRO A 149 40.24 7.43 11.09
N ILE A 150 41.29 6.61 10.90
CA ILE A 150 41.91 6.34 9.58
C ILE A 150 40.87 5.75 8.62
N TRP A 151 39.91 4.96 9.12
CA TRP A 151 38.88 4.38 8.27
C TRP A 151 37.97 5.42 7.62
N LEU A 152 37.67 6.52 8.33
CA LEU A 152 36.85 7.60 7.79
C LEU A 152 37.60 8.40 6.73
N GLU A 153 38.88 8.69 6.95
CA GLU A 153 39.75 9.37 5.98
C GLU A 153 39.91 8.55 4.68
N ASP A 154 40.06 7.23 4.82
CA ASP A 154 40.08 6.31 3.69
C ASP A 154 38.74 6.35 2.96
N ILE A 155 37.61 6.19 3.66
CA ILE A 155 36.26 6.23 3.07
C ILE A 155 36.05 7.53 2.28
N GLU A 156 36.39 8.69 2.86
CA GLU A 156 36.30 9.99 2.19
C GLU A 156 37.15 10.01 0.90
N SER A 157 38.39 9.54 0.96
CA SER A 157 39.28 9.47 -0.21
C SER A 157 38.69 8.60 -1.33
N TYR A 158 38.09 7.46 -1.00
CA TYR A 158 37.40 6.61 -1.98
C TYR A 158 36.13 7.27 -2.53
N GLU A 159 35.36 7.96 -1.70
CA GLU A 159 34.13 8.64 -2.10
C GLU A 159 34.40 9.82 -3.04
N VAL A 160 35.45 10.60 -2.77
CA VAL A 160 35.91 11.67 -3.68
C VAL A 160 36.29 11.09 -5.04
N ALA A 161 37.04 9.98 -5.08
CA ALA A 161 37.38 9.31 -6.34
C ALA A 161 36.14 8.75 -7.06
N ARG A 162 35.22 8.12 -6.32
CA ARG A 162 33.98 7.58 -6.88
C ARG A 162 33.09 8.67 -7.45
N SER A 163 32.98 9.82 -6.78
CA SER A 163 32.15 10.96 -7.23
C SER A 163 32.54 11.47 -8.62
N LYS A 164 33.85 11.48 -8.95
CA LYS A 164 34.35 11.85 -10.27
C LYS A 164 33.90 10.85 -11.34
N THR A 165 34.07 9.56 -11.08
CA THR A 165 33.63 8.50 -12.02
C THR A 165 32.11 8.47 -12.20
N LEU A 166 31.36 8.77 -11.14
CA LEU A 166 29.90 8.80 -11.19
C LEU A 166 29.37 9.92 -12.10
N ALA A 167 30.04 11.07 -12.19
CA ALA A 167 29.62 12.13 -13.10
C ALA A 167 29.60 11.66 -14.56
N ASP A 168 30.65 10.95 -14.98
CA ASP A 168 30.77 10.41 -16.33
C ASP A 168 29.75 9.28 -16.57
N GLU A 169 29.56 8.38 -15.59
CA GLU A 169 28.54 7.32 -15.66
C GLU A 169 27.12 7.89 -15.78
N VAL A 170 26.80 8.93 -15.01
CA VAL A 170 25.49 9.61 -15.06
C VAL A 170 25.25 10.24 -16.43
N ASN A 171 26.23 10.98 -16.93
CA ASN A 171 26.12 11.63 -18.24
C ASN A 171 25.98 10.61 -19.37
N ALA A 172 26.76 9.53 -19.34
CA ALA A 172 26.66 8.45 -20.30
C ALA A 172 25.29 7.77 -20.25
N ALA A 173 24.80 7.42 -19.05
CA ALA A 173 23.52 6.73 -18.87
C ALA A 173 22.32 7.59 -19.29
N ILE A 174 22.34 8.91 -18.99
CA ILE A 174 21.30 9.84 -19.44
C ILE A 174 21.34 9.98 -20.97
N LYS A 175 22.53 10.09 -21.57
CA LYS A 175 22.68 10.22 -23.03
C LYS A 175 22.22 8.97 -23.79
N SER A 176 22.47 7.79 -23.25
CA SER A 176 22.04 6.52 -23.84
C SER A 176 20.62 6.11 -23.46
N SER A 177 19.92 6.89 -22.63
CA SER A 177 18.64 6.51 -22.02
C SER A 177 18.68 5.13 -21.36
N ASP A 178 19.82 4.76 -20.76
CA ASP A 178 19.99 3.48 -20.06
C ASP A 178 19.33 3.54 -18.68
N HIS A 179 18.03 3.27 -18.66
CA HIS A 179 17.22 3.39 -17.46
C HIS A 179 17.63 2.46 -16.31
N PRO A 180 17.96 1.17 -16.53
CA PRO A 180 18.50 0.33 -15.47
C PRO A 180 19.72 0.95 -14.78
N THR A 181 20.63 1.53 -15.57
CA THR A 181 21.81 2.21 -15.02
C THR A 181 21.44 3.50 -14.29
N ILE A 182 20.50 4.31 -14.80
CA ILE A 182 20.00 5.53 -14.13
C ILE A 182 19.41 5.21 -12.75
N GLU A 183 18.57 4.17 -12.64
CA GLU A 183 17.94 3.76 -11.38
C GLU A 183 18.98 3.23 -10.38
N ARG A 184 19.93 2.41 -10.86
CA ARG A 184 21.05 1.91 -10.05
C ARG A 184 21.88 3.07 -9.49
N LEU A 185 22.24 4.03 -10.32
CA LEU A 185 23.02 5.20 -9.91
C LEU A 185 22.23 6.05 -8.91
N TYR A 186 20.95 6.32 -9.17
CA TYR A 186 20.10 7.07 -8.24
C TYR A 186 20.00 6.38 -6.86
N ALA A 187 19.88 5.05 -6.83
CA ALA A 187 19.93 4.28 -5.58
C ALA A 187 21.30 4.39 -4.87
N GLU A 188 22.41 4.34 -5.62
CA GLU A 188 23.77 4.54 -5.07
C GLU A 188 23.92 5.92 -4.41
N PHE A 189 23.34 6.96 -5.01
CA PHE A 189 23.33 8.33 -4.49
C PHE A 189 22.44 8.53 -3.25
N THR A 190 21.31 7.82 -3.16
CA THR A 190 20.27 8.08 -2.14
C THR A 190 20.24 7.10 -0.97
N LYS A 191 20.64 5.84 -1.19
CA LYS A 191 20.57 4.77 -0.16
C LYS A 191 21.90 4.53 0.55
N THR A 192 22.98 5.12 0.07
CA THR A 192 24.32 4.95 0.65
C THR A 192 24.58 6.07 1.65
N SER A 193 25.11 5.72 2.83
CA SER A 193 25.62 6.70 3.81
C SER A 193 26.96 7.25 3.34
N TRP A 194 26.92 8.32 2.54
CA TRP A 194 28.10 9.04 2.09
C TRP A 194 28.65 9.91 3.24
N VAL A 195 29.96 9.85 3.46
CA VAL A 195 30.68 10.79 4.33
C VAL A 195 30.78 12.14 3.62
N THR A 196 31.17 12.13 2.35
CA THR A 196 31.17 13.31 1.49
C THR A 196 29.98 13.22 0.54
N PRO A 197 28.93 14.04 0.72
CA PRO A 197 27.72 13.92 -0.07
C PRO A 197 28.02 14.22 -1.54
N PRO A 198 27.45 13.42 -2.45
CA PRO A 198 27.63 13.60 -3.89
C PRO A 198 26.98 14.90 -4.41
N PRO A 199 27.43 15.42 -5.57
CA PRO A 199 26.89 16.68 -6.11
C PRO A 199 25.38 16.62 -6.38
N GLN A 200 24.62 17.47 -5.69
CA GLN A 200 23.15 17.47 -5.77
C GLN A 200 22.62 17.62 -7.21
N LYS A 201 23.33 18.38 -8.06
CA LYS A 201 22.99 18.56 -9.48
C LYS A 201 22.89 17.24 -10.25
N LEU A 202 23.72 16.24 -9.91
CA LEU A 202 23.68 14.92 -10.54
C LEU A 202 22.46 14.13 -10.06
N VAL A 203 22.17 14.17 -8.77
CA VAL A 203 20.98 13.55 -8.16
C VAL A 203 19.70 14.10 -8.78
N ASP A 204 19.60 15.42 -8.92
CA ASP A 204 18.44 16.09 -9.53
C ASP A 204 18.32 15.75 -11.03
N SER A 205 19.43 15.53 -11.72
CA SER A 205 19.44 15.14 -13.13
C SER A 205 18.95 13.70 -13.32
N LEU A 206 19.39 12.77 -12.46
CA LEU A 206 18.87 11.40 -12.43
C LEU A 206 17.40 11.35 -12.05
N LYS A 207 16.98 12.11 -11.04
CA LYS A 207 15.56 12.21 -10.63
C LYS A 207 14.69 12.69 -11.79
N ARG A 208 15.12 13.74 -12.49
CA ARG A 208 14.43 14.24 -13.69
C ARG A 208 14.35 13.18 -14.79
N ALA A 209 15.43 12.45 -15.06
CA ALA A 209 15.44 11.38 -16.06
C ALA A 209 14.46 10.23 -15.70
N ILE A 210 14.40 9.82 -14.43
CA ILE A 210 13.44 8.81 -13.94
C ILE A 210 12.00 9.32 -14.09
N SER A 211 11.72 10.55 -13.66
CA SER A 211 10.38 11.14 -13.80
C SER A 211 9.98 11.28 -15.27
N GLN A 212 10.90 11.70 -16.14
CA GLN A 212 10.62 11.84 -17.57
C GLN A 212 10.26 10.49 -18.20
N ARG A 213 11.00 9.42 -17.89
CA ARG A 213 10.68 8.06 -18.32
C ARG A 213 9.26 7.65 -17.92
N GLN A 214 8.88 7.92 -16.67
CA GLN A 214 7.54 7.58 -16.18
C GLN A 214 6.46 8.33 -16.95
N ILE A 215 6.68 9.61 -17.24
CA ILE A 215 5.79 10.43 -18.06
C ILE A 215 5.68 9.85 -19.48
N ASP A 216 6.81 9.52 -20.11
CA ASP A 216 6.85 8.97 -21.48
C ASP A 216 6.13 7.61 -21.56
N ALA A 217 6.29 6.76 -20.54
CA ALA A 217 5.59 5.49 -20.44
C ALA A 217 4.07 5.67 -20.29
N GLN A 218 3.63 6.61 -19.44
CA GLN A 218 2.22 6.93 -19.28
C GLN A 218 1.62 7.54 -20.56
N LEU A 219 2.35 8.42 -21.24
CA LEU A 219 1.93 8.97 -22.53
C LEU A 219 1.81 7.88 -23.60
N THR A 220 2.73 6.92 -23.63
CA THR A 220 2.65 5.78 -24.55
C THR A 220 1.42 4.91 -24.26
N ALA A 221 1.12 4.67 -22.99
CA ALA A 221 -0.09 3.95 -22.59
C ALA A 221 -1.37 4.70 -22.97
N LEU A 222 -1.40 6.03 -22.79
CA LEU A 222 -2.51 6.88 -23.22
C LEU A 222 -2.72 6.78 -24.74
N LYS A 223 -1.65 6.91 -25.54
CA LYS A 223 -1.70 6.75 -27.00
C LYS A 223 -2.33 5.43 -27.42
N GLN A 224 -1.88 4.32 -26.84
CA GLN A 224 -2.43 3.00 -27.14
C GLN A 224 -3.91 2.88 -26.77
N THR A 225 -4.35 3.48 -25.65
CA THR A 225 -5.77 3.51 -25.28
C THR A 225 -6.58 4.36 -26.26
N ALA A 226 -6.05 5.52 -26.68
CA ALA A 226 -6.70 6.39 -27.66
C ALA A 226 -6.91 5.69 -29.01
N GLU A 227 -5.86 5.08 -29.56
CA GLU A 227 -5.93 4.31 -30.82
C GLU A 227 -6.97 3.18 -30.74
N ARG A 228 -6.98 2.43 -29.62
CA ARG A 228 -7.96 1.34 -29.41
C ARG A 228 -9.38 1.85 -29.25
N LEU A 229 -9.57 3.01 -28.62
CA LEU A 229 -10.88 3.63 -28.44
C LEU A 229 -11.41 4.15 -29.78
N HIS A 230 -10.55 4.76 -30.60
CA HIS A 230 -10.88 5.17 -31.96
C HIS A 230 -11.27 3.97 -32.85
N ALA A 231 -10.54 2.85 -32.73
CA ALA A 231 -10.89 1.61 -33.43
C ALA A 231 -12.25 1.05 -32.97
N ALA A 232 -12.51 1.00 -31.66
CA ALA A 232 -13.79 0.54 -31.12
C ALA A 232 -14.97 1.41 -31.58
N PHE A 233 -14.76 2.74 -31.69
CA PHE A 233 -15.72 3.65 -32.28
C PHE A 233 -15.96 3.37 -33.77
N SER A 234 -14.88 3.19 -34.54
CA SER A 234 -14.97 2.90 -35.98
C SER A 234 -15.70 1.58 -36.29
N GLU A 235 -15.61 0.61 -35.38
CA GLU A 235 -16.32 -0.67 -35.46
C GLU A 235 -17.72 -0.63 -34.83
N PHE A 236 -18.17 0.53 -34.31
CA PHE A 236 -19.41 0.70 -33.55
C PHE A 236 -19.56 -0.28 -32.38
N ASN A 237 -18.44 -0.69 -31.77
CA ASN A 237 -18.42 -1.60 -30.64
C ASN A 237 -18.63 -0.83 -29.32
N GLU A 238 -19.89 -0.64 -28.94
CA GLU A 238 -20.28 0.14 -27.75
C GLU A 238 -19.63 -0.41 -26.48
N SER A 239 -19.66 -1.73 -26.27
CA SER A 239 -19.14 -2.36 -25.06
C SER A 239 -17.64 -2.11 -24.86
N ALA A 240 -16.85 -2.25 -25.93
CA ALA A 240 -15.41 -2.00 -25.91
C ALA A 240 -15.10 -0.52 -25.73
N ALA A 241 -15.84 0.36 -26.44
CA ALA A 241 -15.66 1.80 -26.34
C ALA A 241 -15.95 2.32 -24.93
N ARG A 242 -17.00 1.83 -24.25
CA ARG A 242 -17.30 2.18 -22.85
C ARG A 242 -16.17 1.78 -21.90
N SER A 243 -15.70 0.53 -22.01
CA SER A 243 -14.59 0.04 -21.18
C SER A 243 -13.31 0.86 -21.39
N LEU A 244 -12.96 1.14 -22.65
CA LEU A 244 -11.78 1.93 -23.01
C LEU A 244 -11.91 3.40 -22.61
N SER A 245 -13.11 3.99 -22.68
CA SER A 245 -13.38 5.35 -22.19
C SER A 245 -13.17 5.48 -20.68
N THR A 246 -13.66 4.50 -19.90
CA THR A 246 -13.35 4.44 -18.46
C THR A 246 -11.86 4.27 -18.20
N GLN A 247 -11.17 3.42 -18.95
CA GLN A 247 -9.72 3.25 -18.84
C GLN A 247 -8.98 4.56 -19.15
N TRP A 248 -9.36 5.24 -20.22
CA TRP A 248 -8.82 6.54 -20.62
C TRP A 248 -8.99 7.58 -19.50
N GLN A 249 -10.19 7.73 -18.95
CA GLN A 249 -10.47 8.67 -17.85
C GLN A 249 -9.60 8.37 -16.62
N ASN A 250 -9.47 7.11 -16.24
CA ASN A 250 -8.61 6.71 -15.11
C ASN A 250 -7.14 7.01 -15.38
N GLN A 251 -6.65 6.76 -16.60
CA GLN A 251 -5.28 7.08 -16.99
C GLN A 251 -5.04 8.59 -16.96
N CYS A 252 -5.96 9.39 -17.49
CA CYS A 252 -5.92 10.86 -17.44
C CYS A 252 -5.89 11.40 -16.01
N GLN A 253 -6.70 10.85 -15.10
CA GLN A 253 -6.68 11.21 -13.68
C GLN A 253 -5.33 10.89 -13.02
N SER A 254 -4.73 9.75 -13.36
CA SER A 254 -3.44 9.32 -12.79
C SER A 254 -2.21 10.02 -13.38
N PHE A 255 -2.32 10.62 -14.58
CA PHE A 255 -1.19 11.23 -15.29
C PHE A 255 -0.67 12.50 -14.59
N GLY A 256 -1.53 13.23 -13.88
CA GLY A 256 -1.16 14.40 -13.06
C GLY A 256 -0.59 15.58 -13.86
N LYS A 257 -0.57 15.50 -15.19
CA LYS A 257 -0.14 16.54 -16.14
C LYS A 257 -1.23 16.75 -17.19
N THR A 258 -1.12 17.84 -17.94
CA THR A 258 -1.99 18.11 -19.09
C THR A 258 -1.75 17.08 -20.18
N VAL A 259 -2.79 16.37 -20.58
CA VAL A 259 -2.77 15.44 -21.72
C VAL A 259 -2.57 16.24 -23.00
N PRO A 260 -1.72 15.79 -23.95
CA PRO A 260 -1.55 16.44 -25.24
C PRO A 260 -2.89 16.64 -25.98
N SER A 261 -3.07 17.80 -26.62
CA SER A 261 -4.28 18.14 -27.38
C SER A 261 -4.61 17.10 -28.45
N ASP A 262 -3.60 16.63 -29.17
CA ASP A 262 -3.77 15.70 -30.30
C ASP A 262 -4.47 14.40 -29.85
N LEU A 263 -4.20 13.93 -28.63
CA LEU A 263 -4.85 12.72 -28.10
C LEU A 263 -6.27 12.98 -27.59
N LEU A 264 -6.56 14.20 -27.14
CA LEU A 264 -7.92 14.59 -26.78
C LEU A 264 -8.79 14.66 -28.04
N GLU A 265 -8.27 15.26 -29.11
CA GLU A 265 -8.92 15.34 -30.42
C GLU A 265 -9.16 13.96 -31.03
N GLU A 266 -8.23 13.01 -30.88
CA GLU A 266 -8.39 11.63 -31.38
C GLU A 266 -9.53 10.87 -30.70
N VAL A 267 -9.72 11.11 -29.40
CA VAL A 267 -10.71 10.41 -28.57
C VAL A 267 -12.09 11.10 -28.56
N GLU A 268 -12.14 12.40 -28.88
CA GLU A 268 -13.36 13.22 -28.84
C GLU A 268 -14.55 12.61 -29.62
N PRO A 269 -14.40 12.09 -30.86
CA PRO A 269 -15.51 11.48 -31.59
C PRO A 269 -16.11 10.28 -30.86
N ALA A 270 -15.26 9.42 -30.29
CA ALA A 270 -15.71 8.23 -29.58
C ALA A 270 -16.44 8.59 -28.28
N ILE A 271 -15.97 9.60 -27.54
CA ILE A 271 -16.64 10.09 -26.32
C ILE A 271 -17.99 10.73 -26.67
N THR A 272 -18.03 11.55 -27.72
CA THR A 272 -19.26 12.22 -28.17
C THR A 272 -20.31 11.19 -28.59
N TRP A 273 -19.91 10.18 -29.36
CA TRP A 273 -20.79 9.09 -29.76
C TRP A 273 -21.37 8.31 -28.57
N LEU A 274 -20.56 8.01 -27.56
CA LEU A 274 -21.07 7.37 -26.33
C LEU A 274 -22.07 8.26 -25.59
N ALA A 275 -21.82 9.57 -25.52
CA ALA A 275 -22.74 10.52 -24.91
C ALA A 275 -24.06 10.62 -25.69
N GLU A 276 -24.02 10.54 -27.02
CA GLU A 276 -25.22 10.46 -27.87
C GLU A 276 -26.01 9.19 -27.58
N LEU A 277 -25.36 8.02 -27.55
CA LEU A 277 -26.00 6.75 -27.18
C LEU A 277 -26.66 6.80 -25.80
N ASP A 278 -25.97 7.38 -24.81
CA ASP A 278 -26.51 7.56 -23.46
C ASP A 278 -27.74 8.47 -23.47
N SER A 279 -27.73 9.53 -24.27
CA SER A 279 -28.87 10.44 -24.40
C SER A 279 -30.07 9.75 -25.05
N TYR A 280 -29.87 8.94 -26.11
CA TYR A 280 -30.92 8.15 -26.74
C TYR A 280 -31.51 7.12 -25.75
N ALA A 281 -30.66 6.42 -25.02
CA ALA A 281 -31.09 5.45 -24.01
C ALA A 281 -31.89 6.12 -22.88
N ALA A 282 -31.47 7.30 -22.44
CA ALA A 282 -32.19 8.07 -21.42
C ALA A 282 -33.57 8.54 -21.89
N VAL A 283 -33.68 9.01 -23.14
CA VAL A 283 -34.96 9.41 -23.75
C VAL A 283 -35.89 8.20 -23.89
N ALA A 284 -35.37 7.06 -24.38
CA ALA A 284 -36.15 5.82 -24.49
C ALA A 284 -36.66 5.36 -23.12
N GLN A 285 -35.80 5.33 -22.10
CA GLN A 285 -36.19 4.96 -20.73
C GLN A 285 -37.22 5.93 -20.13
N ALA A 286 -37.08 7.24 -20.40
CA ALA A 286 -38.04 8.25 -19.95
C ALA A 286 -39.41 8.05 -20.61
N ARG A 287 -39.43 7.70 -21.90
CA ARG A 287 -40.65 7.35 -22.63
C ARG A 287 -41.31 6.11 -22.03
N ASP A 288 -40.56 5.03 -21.84
CA ASP A 288 -41.09 3.80 -21.26
C ASP A 288 -41.74 4.04 -19.90
N LYS A 289 -41.08 4.84 -19.04
CA LYS A 289 -41.65 5.26 -17.75
C LYS A 289 -42.94 6.06 -17.92
N ALA A 290 -43.02 6.97 -18.90
CA ALA A 290 -44.22 7.76 -19.16
C ALA A 290 -45.38 6.90 -19.69
N LEU A 291 -45.08 5.88 -20.51
CA LEU A 291 -46.07 4.92 -20.99
C LEU A 291 -46.62 4.05 -19.85
N VAL A 292 -45.75 3.54 -18.98
CA VAL A 292 -46.16 2.79 -17.78
C VAL A 292 -46.96 3.68 -16.81
N GLU A 293 -46.61 4.95 -16.66
CA GLU A 293 -47.39 5.91 -15.86
C GLU A 293 -48.78 6.14 -16.46
N LEU A 294 -48.90 6.25 -17.78
CA LEU A 294 -50.19 6.37 -18.47
C LEU A 294 -51.04 5.11 -18.29
N GLU A 295 -50.47 3.93 -18.50
CA GLU A 295 -51.14 2.64 -18.34
C GLU A 295 -51.65 2.45 -16.90
N SER A 296 -50.79 2.66 -15.90
CA SER A 296 -51.19 2.57 -14.49
C SER A 296 -52.24 3.61 -14.09
N THR A 297 -52.25 4.80 -14.71
CA THR A 297 -53.26 5.84 -14.47
C THR A 297 -54.61 5.46 -15.09
N LEU A 298 -54.59 4.80 -16.25
CA LEU A 298 -55.78 4.25 -16.91
C LEU A 298 -56.39 3.12 -16.07
N ASP A 299 -55.57 2.19 -15.59
CA ASP A 299 -56.01 1.05 -14.76
C ASP A 299 -56.61 1.51 -13.43
N ALA A 300 -55.98 2.48 -12.77
CA ALA A 300 -56.45 3.04 -11.51
C ALA A 300 -57.70 3.91 -11.63
N ARG A 301 -58.22 4.15 -12.85
CA ARG A 301 -59.38 5.03 -13.14
C ARG A 301 -59.31 6.37 -12.41
N ARG A 302 -58.14 7.03 -12.45
CA ARG A 302 -57.94 8.33 -11.78
C ARG A 302 -58.77 9.44 -12.43
N ASP A 303 -58.79 10.60 -11.77
CA ASP A 303 -59.51 11.78 -12.23
C ASP A 303 -58.96 12.33 -13.55
N LEU A 304 -59.83 13.05 -14.28
CA LEU A 304 -59.54 13.55 -15.63
C LEU A 304 -58.23 14.38 -15.71
N PRO A 305 -57.88 15.26 -14.74
CA PRO A 305 -56.64 16.03 -14.79
C PRO A 305 -55.38 15.17 -14.72
N ALA A 306 -55.39 14.11 -13.88
CA ALA A 306 -54.26 13.19 -13.77
C ALA A 306 -54.07 12.39 -15.06
N LEU A 307 -55.17 11.92 -15.64
CA LEU A 307 -55.18 11.17 -16.91
C LEU A 307 -54.65 12.02 -18.07
N GLN A 308 -55.11 13.28 -18.18
CA GLN A 308 -54.62 14.23 -19.19
C GLN A 308 -53.14 14.54 -19.01
N LYS A 309 -52.67 14.75 -17.78
CA LYS A 309 -51.26 15.01 -17.49
C LYS A 309 -50.36 13.84 -17.89
N ALA A 310 -50.77 12.60 -17.57
CA ALA A 310 -50.03 11.40 -17.94
C ALA A 310 -49.99 11.23 -19.48
N PHE A 311 -51.11 11.47 -20.17
CA PHE A 311 -51.15 11.42 -21.63
C PHE A 311 -50.27 12.47 -22.29
N THR A 312 -50.32 13.72 -21.85
CA THR A 312 -49.46 14.80 -22.37
C THR A 312 -47.98 14.50 -22.18
N ARG A 313 -47.60 13.88 -21.06
CA ARG A 313 -46.22 13.46 -20.81
C ARG A 313 -45.81 12.33 -21.76
N ALA A 314 -46.67 11.33 -21.96
CA ALA A 314 -46.41 10.22 -22.87
C ALA A 314 -46.38 10.65 -24.35
N SER A 315 -47.13 11.69 -24.73
CA SER A 315 -47.16 12.24 -26.09
C SER A 315 -46.08 13.30 -26.35
N GLY A 316 -45.25 13.64 -25.36
CA GLY A 316 -44.21 14.66 -25.48
C GLY A 316 -42.94 14.18 -26.19
N PHE A 317 -42.89 12.91 -26.61
CA PHE A 317 -41.76 12.29 -27.30
C PHE A 317 -42.01 12.23 -28.81
N ASP A 318 -40.95 12.15 -29.62
CA ASP A 318 -41.05 12.14 -31.09
C ASP A 318 -41.81 10.92 -31.63
N GLU A 319 -41.72 9.78 -30.92
CA GLU A 319 -42.45 8.57 -31.29
C GLU A 319 -43.88 8.59 -30.71
N PRO A 320 -44.92 8.31 -31.52
CA PRO A 320 -46.30 8.38 -31.06
C PRO A 320 -46.60 7.38 -29.95
N VAL A 321 -47.60 7.71 -29.13
CA VAL A 321 -48.16 6.81 -28.12
C VAL A 321 -48.75 5.57 -28.81
N PRO A 322 -48.54 4.35 -28.27
CA PRO A 322 -49.14 3.13 -28.82
C PRO A 322 -50.66 3.25 -28.97
N GLN A 323 -51.18 2.85 -30.13
CA GLN A 323 -52.60 3.02 -30.48
C GLN A 323 -53.56 2.41 -29.44
N ALA A 324 -53.18 1.28 -28.81
CA ALA A 324 -53.97 0.64 -27.77
C ALA A 324 -54.15 1.55 -26.54
N LEU A 325 -53.09 2.22 -26.08
CA LEU A 325 -53.15 3.15 -24.95
C LEU A 325 -53.91 4.42 -25.31
N GLU A 326 -53.78 4.91 -26.54
CA GLU A 326 -54.54 6.07 -27.02
C GLU A 326 -56.04 5.79 -27.08
N GLN A 327 -56.44 4.60 -27.56
CA GLN A 327 -57.84 4.17 -27.57
C GLN A 327 -58.40 4.04 -26.15
N SER A 328 -57.66 3.37 -25.26
CA SER A 328 -58.03 3.25 -23.84
C SER A 328 -58.20 4.62 -23.19
N PHE A 329 -57.29 5.55 -23.44
CA PHE A 329 -57.40 6.94 -22.97
C PHE A 329 -58.67 7.63 -23.47
N ARG A 330 -58.95 7.57 -24.78
CA ARG A 330 -60.16 8.17 -25.36
C ARG A 330 -61.44 7.60 -24.73
N THR A 331 -61.50 6.28 -24.54
CA THR A 331 -62.63 5.61 -23.89
C THR A 331 -62.78 6.08 -22.45
N SER A 332 -61.72 6.09 -21.65
CA SER A 332 -61.76 6.54 -20.25
C SER A 332 -62.17 8.01 -20.11
N VAL A 333 -61.66 8.90 -20.98
CA VAL A 333 -62.07 10.32 -21.00
C VAL A 333 -63.56 10.45 -21.31
N GLN A 334 -64.07 9.73 -22.30
CA GLN A 334 -65.50 9.75 -22.64
C GLN A 334 -66.36 9.24 -21.49
N GLU A 335 -65.98 8.15 -20.84
CA GLU A 335 -66.69 7.61 -19.68
C GLU A 335 -66.75 8.62 -18.52
N ILE A 336 -65.62 9.25 -18.18
CA ILE A 336 -65.55 10.25 -17.10
C ILE A 336 -66.40 11.49 -17.45
N GLN A 337 -66.37 11.96 -18.69
CA GLN A 337 -67.16 13.10 -19.14
C GLN A 337 -68.67 12.79 -19.14
N LEU A 338 -69.08 11.61 -19.62
CA LEU A 338 -70.48 11.18 -19.59
C LEU A 338 -70.99 11.00 -18.17
N ALA A 339 -70.20 10.41 -17.28
CA ALA A 339 -70.52 10.31 -15.86
C ALA A 339 -70.67 11.70 -15.21
N GLY A 340 -69.80 12.64 -15.56
CA GLY A 340 -69.91 14.04 -15.15
C GLY A 340 -71.21 14.70 -15.61
N LYS A 341 -71.54 14.57 -16.90
CA LYS A 341 -72.79 15.11 -17.49
C LYS A 341 -74.05 14.49 -16.85
N ARG A 342 -74.06 13.19 -16.58
CA ARG A 342 -75.19 12.53 -15.90
C ARG A 342 -75.37 13.07 -14.48
N LYS A 343 -74.27 13.27 -13.73
CA LYS A 343 -74.32 13.86 -12.39
C LYS A 343 -74.81 15.32 -12.41
N THR A 344 -74.38 16.14 -13.37
CA THR A 344 -74.88 17.53 -13.49
C THR A 344 -76.33 17.57 -13.94
N GLN A 345 -76.74 16.73 -14.90
CA GLN A 345 -78.13 16.61 -15.33
C GLN A 345 -79.05 16.15 -14.20
N LEU A 346 -78.63 15.17 -13.39
CA LEU A 346 -79.39 14.74 -12.20
C LEU A 346 -79.53 15.87 -11.18
N ARG A 347 -78.47 16.66 -10.93
CA ARG A 347 -78.54 17.83 -10.04
C ARG A 347 -79.48 18.91 -10.58
N ILE A 348 -79.42 19.21 -11.88
CA ILE A 348 -80.31 20.19 -12.51
C ILE A 348 -81.76 19.68 -12.47
N ALA A 349 -81.99 18.42 -12.81
CA ALA A 349 -83.31 17.80 -12.76
C ALA A 349 -83.89 17.81 -11.34
N SER A 350 -83.08 17.54 -10.30
CA SER A 350 -83.53 17.64 -8.91
C SER A 350 -83.88 19.07 -8.51
N ILE A 351 -83.12 20.06 -8.97
CA ILE A 351 -83.42 21.49 -8.73
C ILE A 351 -84.74 21.86 -9.40
N VAL A 352 -84.91 21.52 -10.69
CA VAL A 352 -86.14 21.81 -11.45
C VAL A 352 -87.36 21.12 -10.83
N ALA A 353 -87.23 19.85 -10.45
CA ALA A 353 -88.31 19.11 -9.79
C ALA A 353 -88.70 19.76 -8.45
N ALA A 354 -87.73 20.18 -7.64
CA ALA A 354 -87.98 20.91 -6.40
C ALA A 354 -88.69 22.26 -6.67
N THR A 355 -88.27 23.01 -7.69
CA THR A 355 -88.92 24.28 -8.05
C THR A 355 -90.37 24.07 -8.51
N LEU A 356 -90.62 23.06 -9.34
CA LEU A 356 -91.98 22.72 -9.81
C LEU A 356 -92.88 22.27 -8.66
N LEU A 357 -92.37 21.50 -7.70
CA LEU A 357 -93.11 21.11 -6.50
C LEU A 357 -93.50 22.33 -5.66
N VAL A 358 -92.58 23.27 -5.45
CA VAL A 358 -92.87 24.52 -4.72
C VAL A 358 -93.90 25.37 -5.47
N ALA A 359 -93.73 25.56 -6.78
CA ALA A 359 -94.67 26.33 -7.60
C ALA A 359 -96.08 25.68 -7.61
N GLY A 360 -96.14 24.35 -7.74
CA GLY A 360 -97.39 23.60 -7.67
C GLY A 360 -98.07 23.72 -6.30
N ALA A 361 -97.31 23.65 -5.21
CA ALA A 361 -97.83 23.86 -3.85
C ALA A 361 -98.40 25.28 -3.67
N VAL A 362 -97.73 26.31 -4.19
CA VAL A 362 -98.20 27.70 -4.16
C VAL A 362 -99.48 27.88 -4.98
N ALA A 363 -99.51 27.32 -6.20
CA ALA A 363 -100.69 27.40 -7.06
C ALA A 363 -101.90 26.67 -6.44
N PHE A 364 -101.69 25.49 -5.85
CA PHE A 364 -102.72 24.75 -5.13
C PHE A 364 -103.24 25.54 -3.91
N TRP A 365 -102.34 26.17 -3.16
CA TRP A 365 -102.71 27.01 -2.03
C TRP A 365 -103.55 28.23 -2.45
N GLN A 366 -103.18 28.91 -3.54
CA GLN A 366 -103.96 30.02 -4.11
C GLN A 366 -105.34 29.57 -4.61
N TYR A 367 -105.42 28.41 -5.29
CA TYR A 367 -106.68 27.87 -5.77
C TYR A 367 -107.63 27.56 -4.61
N ARG A 368 -107.12 26.97 -3.53
CA ARG A 368 -107.89 26.68 -2.31
C ARG A 368 -108.44 27.96 -1.67
N LEU A 369 -107.62 29.01 -1.56
CA LEU A 369 -108.05 30.31 -1.05
C LEU A 369 -109.17 30.93 -1.91
N LEU A 370 -109.11 30.81 -3.24
CA LEU A 370 -110.16 31.28 -4.15
C LEU A 370 -111.44 30.47 -4.02
N GLN A 371 -111.34 29.15 -3.87
CA GLN A 371 -112.49 28.26 -3.62
C GLN A 371 -113.17 28.61 -2.30
N GLU A 372 -112.41 28.78 -1.21
CA GLU A 372 -112.96 29.19 0.07
C GLU A 372 -113.70 30.52 -0.05
N ARG A 373 -113.14 31.52 -0.76
CA ARG A 373 -113.84 32.79 -1.05
C ARG A 373 -115.13 32.61 -1.85
N ARG A 374 -115.14 31.76 -2.88
CA ARG A 374 -116.36 31.47 -3.68
C ARG A 374 -117.43 30.78 -2.85
N ILE A 375 -117.05 29.86 -1.97
CA ILE A 375 -117.96 29.19 -1.05
C ILE A 375 -118.52 30.20 -0.06
N THR A 376 -117.70 31.09 0.52
CA THR A 376 -118.20 32.14 1.43
C THR A 376 -119.17 33.10 0.72
N GLN A 377 -118.90 33.48 -0.54
CA GLN A 377 -119.80 34.30 -1.36
C GLN A 377 -121.12 33.60 -1.69
N ALA A 378 -121.08 32.31 -2.01
CA ALA A 378 -122.29 31.53 -2.24
C ALA A 378 -123.12 31.39 -0.95
N VAL A 379 -122.48 31.17 0.19
CA VAL A 379 -123.15 31.08 1.50
C VAL A 379 -123.80 32.43 1.88
N THR A 380 -123.15 33.57 1.61
CA THR A 380 -123.74 34.89 1.86
C THR A 380 -124.89 35.23 0.91
N GLN A 381 -124.83 34.78 -0.36
CA GLN A 381 -125.96 34.90 -1.28
C GLN A 381 -127.15 34.03 -0.85
N PHE A 382 -126.90 32.79 -0.40
CA PHE A 382 -127.95 31.93 0.12
C PHE A 382 -128.56 32.46 1.43
N SER A 383 -127.76 33.01 2.36
CA SER A 383 -128.33 33.62 3.58
C SER A 383 -129.20 34.84 3.26
N SER A 384 -128.81 35.66 2.29
CA SER A 384 -129.61 36.82 1.85
C SER A 384 -130.94 36.46 1.17
N LEU A 385 -131.10 35.21 0.70
CA LEU A 385 -132.34 34.70 0.11
C LEU A 385 -133.26 33.98 1.11
N VAL A 386 -132.75 33.64 2.30
CA VAL A 386 -133.51 32.97 3.37
C VAL A 386 -134.05 33.96 4.40
N ASP A 387 -133.45 35.16 4.50
CA ASP A 387 -133.87 36.24 5.42
C ASP A 387 -134.80 37.30 4.77
N ALA A 388 -135.41 37.00 3.62
CA ALA A 388 -136.42 37.83 2.93
C ALA A 388 -137.73 37.04 2.77
#